data_AF-A0A351Z6G3-F1
#
_entry.id   AF-A0A351Z6G3-F1
#
_cell.length_a   1.000
_cell.length_b   1.000
_cell.length_c   1.000
_cell.angle_alpha   90.00
_cell.angle_beta   90.00
_cell.angle_gamma   90.00
#
_symmetry.space_group_name_H-M   'P 1'
#
loop_
_entity.id
_entity.type
_entity.pdbx_description
1 polymer ?
#
loop_
_entity_poly.entity_id
_entity_poly.type
_entity_poly.pdbx_seq_one_letter_code
_entity_poly.pdbx_strand_id
1 'polypeptide(L)'
;MIALFPRRITIAKADEIVDAWLTLERIRFLAEQTWRDRDRIAPSFETRKKPPALEIFKRLPGTNCARCGTPTCLALAMHIWTGETAVRRCLPVFEEGGTFSHLREPLLEICAGMGITGVDYR
;
A
#
# COMPACT_ATOMS: atom_id res chain seq x y z
N MET A 1 -10.80 -5.60 9.10
CA MET A 1 -11.95 -4.83 8.55
C MET A 1 -12.18 -3.66 9.48
N ILE A 2 -12.42 -2.46 8.93
CA ILE A 2 -12.71 -1.25 9.71
C ILE A 2 -14.04 -0.67 9.23
N ALA A 3 -14.92 -0.31 10.17
CA ALA A 3 -16.18 0.38 9.89
C ALA A 3 -16.22 1.69 10.68
N LEU A 4 -16.50 2.79 9.97
CA LEU A 4 -16.58 4.14 10.53
C LEU A 4 -18.05 4.56 10.60
N PHE A 5 -18.49 5.02 11.77
CA PHE A 5 -19.81 5.60 12.00
C PHE A 5 -19.65 6.98 12.65
N PRO A 6 -20.69 7.83 12.65
CA PRO A 6 -20.58 9.19 13.20
C PRO A 6 -20.11 9.27 14.66
N ARG A 7 -20.39 8.24 15.47
CA ARG A 7 -20.06 8.22 16.92
C ARG A 7 -19.37 6.94 17.39
N ARG A 8 -18.92 6.08 16.47
CA ARG A 8 -18.21 4.84 16.83
C ARG A 8 -17.31 4.39 15.68
N ILE A 9 -16.22 3.72 16.03
CA ILE A 9 -15.34 3.02 15.09
C ILE A 9 -15.32 1.55 15.51
N THR A 10 -15.38 0.65 14.54
CA THR A 10 -15.30 -0.79 14.78
C THR A 10 -14.13 -1.37 13.99
N ILE A 11 -13.26 -2.10 14.67
CA ILE A 11 -12.12 -2.81 14.07
C ILE A 11 -12.34 -4.30 14.32
N ALA A 12 -12.26 -5.08 13.24
CA ALA A 12 -12.30 -6.53 13.29
C ALA A 12 -11.00 -7.10 12.70
N LYS A 13 -10.56 -8.24 13.23
CA LYS A 13 -9.28 -8.89 12.91
C LYS A 13 -8.06 -8.03 13.26
N ALA A 14 -8.10 -7.35 14.41
CA ALA A 14 -6.86 -6.88 15.02
C ALA A 14 -6.15 -8.08 15.64
N ASP A 15 -4.83 -8.11 15.57
CA ASP A 15 -4.04 -9.23 16.09
C ASP A 15 -4.11 -9.27 17.62
N GLU A 16 -4.00 -8.09 18.25
CA GLU A 16 -4.13 -7.89 19.69
C GLU A 16 -4.70 -6.51 20.03
N ILE A 17 -4.88 -6.23 21.32
CA ILE A 17 -5.41 -4.95 21.80
C ILE A 17 -4.52 -3.77 21.41
N VAL A 18 -3.19 -3.96 21.39
CA VAL A 18 -2.22 -2.93 21.01
C VAL A 18 -2.38 -2.56 19.54
N ASP A 19 -2.47 -3.56 18.65
CA ASP A 19 -2.72 -3.35 17.22
C ASP A 19 -4.04 -2.62 16.97
N ALA A 20 -5.10 -2.97 17.71
CA ALA A 20 -6.38 -2.27 17.65
C ALA A 20 -6.23 -0.79 18.05
N TRP A 21 -5.49 -0.50 19.12
CA TRP A 21 -5.23 0.88 19.57
C TRP A 21 -4.44 1.68 18.56
N LEU A 22 -3.35 1.14 18.02
CA LEU A 22 -2.54 1.80 16.99
C LEU A 22 -3.38 2.12 15.76
N THR A 23 -4.23 1.19 15.34
CA THR A 23 -5.15 1.39 14.22
C THR A 23 -6.18 2.49 14.53
N LEU A 24 -6.78 2.51 15.72
CA LEU A 24 -7.71 3.57 16.14
C LEU A 24 -7.04 4.94 16.14
N GLU A 25 -5.84 5.03 16.70
CA GLU A 25 -5.10 6.28 16.81
C GLU A 25 -4.72 6.83 15.43
N ARG A 26 -4.36 5.95 14.51
CA ARG A 26 -4.09 6.31 13.12
C ARG A 26 -5.33 6.84 12.40
N ILE A 27 -6.49 6.24 12.63
CA ILE A 27 -7.77 6.73 12.08
C ILE A 27 -8.11 8.10 12.67
N ARG A 28 -7.96 8.28 13.99
CA ARG A 28 -8.19 9.55 14.67
C ARG A 28 -7.36 10.66 14.05
N PHE A 29 -6.05 10.43 13.94
CA PHE A 29 -5.12 11.40 13.36
C PHE A 29 -5.48 11.74 11.91
N LEU A 30 -5.79 10.73 11.09
CA LEU A 30 -6.20 10.95 9.69
C LEU A 30 -7.49 11.78 9.60
N ALA A 31 -8.49 11.50 10.44
CA ALA A 31 -9.74 12.26 10.47
C ALA A 31 -9.51 13.71 10.91
N GLU A 32 -8.69 13.93 11.94
CA GLU A 32 -8.34 15.27 12.43
C GLU A 32 -7.57 16.08 11.40
N GLN A 33 -6.57 15.48 10.74
CA GLN A 33 -5.82 16.13 9.67
C GLN A 33 -6.72 16.47 8.48
N THR A 34 -7.56 15.54 8.04
CA THR A 34 -8.52 15.75 6.95
C THR A 34 -9.47 16.89 7.28
N TRP A 35 -9.97 16.95 8.53
CA TRP A 35 -10.84 18.02 8.98
C TRP A 35 -10.15 19.38 9.05
N ARG A 36 -8.89 19.41 9.52
CA ARG A 36 -8.08 20.63 9.60
C ARG A 36 -7.79 21.19 8.22
N ASP A 37 -7.46 20.32 7.27
CA ASP A 37 -7.03 20.70 5.93
C ASP A 37 -8.20 20.72 4.92
N ARG A 38 -9.46 20.63 5.40
CA ARG A 38 -10.67 20.47 4.57
C ARG A 38 -10.86 21.53 3.50
N ASP A 39 -10.40 22.77 3.75
CA ASP A 39 -10.51 23.87 2.79
C ASP A 39 -9.43 23.82 1.69
N ARG A 40 -8.43 22.94 1.86
CA ARG A 40 -7.28 22.76 0.94
C ARG A 40 -7.35 21.46 0.14
N ILE A 41 -8.31 20.58 0.44
CA ILE A 41 -8.46 19.28 -0.21
C ILE A 41 -9.81 19.18 -0.91
N ALA A 42 -9.85 18.49 -2.05
CA ALA A 42 -11.08 18.18 -2.76
C ALA A 42 -11.48 16.71 -2.48
N PRO A 43 -12.71 16.44 -2.02
CA PRO A 43 -13.18 15.07 -1.85
C PRO A 43 -13.27 14.36 -3.21
N SER A 44 -12.79 13.13 -3.27
CA SER A 44 -12.98 12.26 -4.44
C SER A 44 -14.15 11.32 -4.16
N PHE A 45 -15.15 11.34 -5.05
CA PHE A 45 -16.33 10.47 -4.98
C PHE A 45 -16.21 9.24 -5.89
N GLU A 46 -15.05 9.08 -6.54
CA GLU A 46 -14.76 7.92 -7.38
C GLU A 46 -14.39 6.73 -6.52
N THR A 47 -15.01 5.59 -6.80
CA THR A 47 -14.63 4.33 -6.17
C THR A 47 -13.32 3.86 -6.78
N ARG A 48 -12.22 3.97 -6.03
CA ARG A 48 -10.93 3.42 -6.45
C ARG A 48 -11.01 1.90 -6.52
N LYS A 49 -10.73 1.35 -7.70
CA LYS A 49 -10.59 -0.10 -7.87
C LYS A 49 -9.18 -0.49 -7.48
N LYS A 50 -9.06 -1.41 -6.52
CA LYS A 50 -7.78 -2.07 -6.24
C LYS A 50 -7.32 -2.75 -7.52
N PRO A 51 -6.13 -2.44 -8.07
CA PRO A 51 -5.65 -3.10 -9.28
C PRO A 51 -5.53 -4.61 -9.01
N PRO A 52 -5.80 -5.48 -9.99
CA PRO A 52 -5.55 -6.90 -9.82
C PRO A 52 -4.04 -7.13 -9.68
N ALA A 53 -3.63 -8.12 -8.88
CA ALA A 53 -2.21 -8.42 -8.64
C ALA A 53 -1.43 -8.69 -9.94
N LEU A 54 -2.11 -9.22 -10.96
CA LEU A 54 -1.52 -9.43 -12.28
C LEU A 54 -1.04 -8.12 -12.94
N GLU A 55 -1.73 -7.00 -12.73
CA GLU A 55 -1.30 -5.70 -13.25
C GLU A 55 -0.07 -5.18 -12.50
N ILE A 56 0.09 -5.49 -11.22
CA ILE A 56 1.32 -5.20 -10.47
C ILE A 56 2.46 -6.06 -11.03
N PHE A 57 2.22 -7.35 -11.26
CA PHE A 57 3.22 -8.27 -11.83
C PHE A 57 3.74 -7.79 -13.20
N LYS A 58 2.87 -7.29 -14.08
CA LYS A 58 3.27 -6.72 -15.39
C LYS A 58 4.25 -5.54 -15.30
N ARG A 59 4.35 -4.90 -14.13
CA ARG A 59 5.25 -3.77 -13.85
C ARG A 59 6.45 -4.19 -13.00
N LEU A 60 6.64 -5.50 -12.80
CA LEU A 60 7.85 -6.07 -12.21
C LEU A 60 8.80 -6.59 -13.31
N PRO A 61 10.10 -6.76 -13.01
CA PRO A 61 11.09 -7.24 -13.98
C PRO A 61 10.83 -8.64 -14.54
N GLY A 62 10.01 -9.46 -13.87
CA GLY A 62 9.74 -10.84 -14.30
C GLY A 62 10.93 -11.80 -14.18
N THR A 63 12.05 -11.39 -13.57
CA THR A 63 13.30 -12.18 -13.51
C THR A 63 13.25 -13.34 -12.52
N ASN A 64 12.28 -13.35 -11.59
CA ASN A 64 12.18 -14.33 -10.50
C ASN A 64 13.47 -14.50 -9.68
N CYS A 65 14.26 -13.43 -9.54
CA CYS A 65 15.59 -13.48 -8.90
C CYS A 65 15.59 -13.82 -7.39
N ALA A 66 14.43 -13.87 -6.74
CA ALA A 66 14.26 -14.12 -5.30
C ALA A 66 15.00 -13.18 -4.33
N ARG A 67 15.66 -12.11 -4.81
CA ARG A 67 16.33 -11.08 -3.98
C ARG A 67 15.41 -10.40 -2.96
N CYS A 68 14.10 -10.45 -3.19
CA CYS A 68 13.05 -9.90 -2.30
C CYS A 68 12.55 -10.90 -1.24
N GLY A 69 13.02 -12.16 -1.25
CA GLY A 69 12.59 -13.22 -0.33
C GLY A 69 11.38 -14.04 -0.80
N THR A 70 10.80 -13.74 -1.95
CA THR A 70 9.68 -14.50 -2.54
C THR A 70 10.14 -15.36 -3.72
N PRO A 71 9.58 -16.56 -3.94
CA PRO A 71 10.04 -17.49 -4.98
C PRO A 71 9.81 -17.00 -6.41
N THR A 72 8.81 -16.14 -6.65
CA THR A 72 8.50 -15.59 -7.97
C THR A 72 8.10 -14.12 -7.88
N CYS A 73 8.24 -13.39 -8.98
CA CYS A 73 7.76 -12.01 -9.09
C CYS A 73 6.22 -11.95 -8.96
N LEU A 74 5.49 -13.00 -9.37
CA LEU A 74 4.05 -13.07 -9.17
C LEU A 74 3.71 -13.20 -7.68
N ALA A 75 4.46 -14.00 -6.91
CA ALA A 75 4.29 -14.08 -5.46
C ALA A 75 4.55 -12.71 -4.81
N LEU A 76 5.62 -12.01 -5.21
CA LEU A 76 5.85 -10.64 -4.75
C LEU A 76 4.67 -9.71 -5.07
N ALA A 77 4.14 -9.76 -6.30
CA ALA A 77 2.99 -8.96 -6.70
C ALA A 77 1.75 -9.27 -5.84
N MET A 78 1.51 -10.53 -5.48
CA MET A 78 0.45 -10.94 -4.58
C MET A 78 0.64 -10.40 -3.16
N HIS A 79 1.85 -10.49 -2.59
CA HIS A 79 2.14 -9.96 -1.26
C HIS A 79 2.04 -8.42 -1.20
N ILE A 80 2.45 -7.73 -2.28
CA ILE A 80 2.23 -6.28 -2.40
C ILE A 80 0.72 -6.01 -2.47
N TRP A 81 0.00 -6.79 -3.27
CA TRP A 81 -1.45 -6.64 -3.40
C TRP A 81 -2.18 -6.86 -2.08
N THR A 82 -1.82 -7.84 -1.27
CA THR A 82 -2.44 -8.07 0.05
C THR A 82 -1.99 -7.07 1.12
N GLY A 83 -0.90 -6.32 0.87
CA GLY A 83 -0.32 -5.39 1.83
C GLY A 83 0.63 -6.06 2.84
N GLU A 84 1.00 -7.31 2.61
CA GLU A 84 1.95 -8.06 3.45
C GLU A 84 3.40 -7.57 3.26
N THR A 85 3.69 -6.90 2.14
CA THR A 85 5.04 -6.41 1.86
C THR A 85 5.04 -5.10 1.09
N ALA A 86 6.09 -4.30 1.29
CA ALA A 86 6.27 -3.04 0.61
C ALA A 86 6.78 -3.25 -0.83
N VAL A 87 6.29 -2.42 -1.76
CA VAL A 87 6.74 -2.40 -3.17
C VAL A 87 8.26 -2.25 -3.32
N ARG A 88 8.90 -1.52 -2.38
CA ARG A 88 10.36 -1.29 -2.33
C ARG A 88 11.18 -2.57 -2.14
N ARG A 89 10.56 -3.69 -1.75
CA ARG A 89 11.25 -4.98 -1.62
C ARG A 89 11.73 -5.53 -2.95
N CYS A 90 11.21 -5.05 -4.08
CA CYS A 90 11.76 -5.40 -5.39
C CYS A 90 13.11 -4.69 -5.63
N LEU A 91 14.21 -5.23 -5.08
CA LEU A 91 15.53 -4.63 -5.19
C LEU A 91 15.94 -4.25 -6.63
N PRO A 92 15.73 -5.08 -7.68
CA PRO A 92 16.12 -4.71 -9.03
C PRO A 92 15.45 -3.44 -9.59
N VAL A 93 14.24 -3.10 -9.12
CA VAL A 93 13.50 -1.90 -9.54
C VAL A 93 13.94 -0.66 -8.78
N PHE A 94 14.38 -0.82 -7.53
CA PHE A 94 14.74 0.30 -6.64
C PHE A 94 16.26 0.51 -6.53
N GLU A 95 17.07 -0.27 -7.25
CA GLU A 95 18.51 -0.10 -7.38
C GLU A 95 18.82 1.08 -8.31
N GLU A 96 19.52 2.10 -7.78
CA GLU A 96 19.88 3.29 -8.55
C GLU A 96 20.83 2.93 -9.71
N GLY A 97 20.50 3.40 -10.92
CA GLY A 97 21.26 3.06 -12.13
C GLY A 97 21.14 1.59 -12.57
N GLY A 98 20.32 0.79 -11.90
CA GLY A 98 20.08 -0.61 -12.26
C GLY A 98 19.28 -0.75 -13.56
N THR A 99 19.42 -1.90 -14.23
CA THR A 99 18.77 -2.22 -15.51
C THR A 99 17.25 -2.01 -15.50
N PHE A 100 16.59 -2.27 -14.36
CA PHE A 100 15.14 -2.20 -14.22
C PHE A 100 14.63 -0.95 -13.49
N SER A 101 15.50 0.04 -13.27
CA SER A 101 15.15 1.30 -12.60
C SER A 101 14.00 2.05 -13.28
N HIS A 102 13.87 1.95 -14.60
CA HIS A 102 12.79 2.54 -15.40
C HIS A 102 11.39 1.98 -15.09
N LEU A 103 11.28 0.83 -14.40
CA LEU A 103 9.99 0.25 -13.97
C LEU A 103 9.48 0.87 -12.67
N ARG A 104 10.28 1.71 -12.01
CA ARG A 104 9.96 2.28 -10.70
C ARG A 104 8.71 3.15 -10.73
N GLU A 105 8.64 4.12 -11.64
CA GLU A 105 7.51 5.04 -11.72
C GLU A 105 6.20 4.29 -12.06
N PRO A 106 6.13 3.43 -13.10
CA PRO A 106 4.93 2.66 -13.40
C PRO A 106 4.48 1.75 -12.25
N LEU A 107 5.44 1.15 -11.52
CA LEU A 107 5.15 0.28 -10.40
C LEU A 107 4.59 1.05 -9.20
N LEU A 108 5.11 2.25 -8.93
CA LEU A 108 4.57 3.13 -7.89
C LEU A 108 3.19 3.67 -8.25
N GLU A 109 2.98 4.04 -9.52
CA GLU A 109 1.70 4.57 -10.00
C GLU A 109 0.57 3.55 -9.82
N ILE A 110 0.77 2.29 -10.25
CA ILE A 110 -0.26 1.26 -10.08
C ILE A 110 -0.52 0.97 -8.59
N CYS A 111 0.49 1.12 -7.73
CA CYS A 111 0.35 0.89 -6.28
C CYS A 111 -0.24 2.07 -5.52
N ALA A 112 -0.21 3.29 -6.08
CA ALA A 112 -0.71 4.50 -5.43
C ALA A 112 -2.21 4.39 -5.08
N GLY A 113 -2.99 3.69 -5.91
CA GLY A 113 -4.41 3.42 -5.65
C GLY A 113 -4.69 2.55 -4.43
N MET A 114 -3.68 1.83 -3.91
CA MET A 114 -3.80 0.97 -2.72
C MET A 114 -3.41 1.69 -1.43
N GLY A 115 -2.98 2.96 -1.49
CA GLY A 115 -2.41 3.66 -0.33
C GLY A 115 -1.03 3.12 0.07
N ILE A 116 -0.45 2.20 -0.72
CA ILE A 116 0.92 1.69 -0.58
C ILE A 116 1.85 2.70 -1.28
N THR A 117 1.90 3.92 -0.74
CA THR A 117 3.06 4.78 -0.97
C THR A 117 4.23 4.11 -0.25
N GLY A 118 5.42 4.03 -0.85
CA GLY A 118 6.60 3.37 -0.27
C GLY A 118 7.13 4.01 1.02
N VAL A 119 6.28 4.14 2.02
CA VAL A 119 6.53 4.63 3.37
C VAL A 119 5.86 3.56 4.23
N ASP A 120 6.68 2.69 4.83
CA ASP A 120 6.20 1.86 5.92
C ASP A 120 5.72 2.82 6.99
N TYR A 121 4.42 2.82 7.24
CA TYR A 121 3.87 3.49 8.40
C TYR A 121 4.08 2.60 9.61
N ARG A 122 5.34 2.48 10.01
CA ARG A 122 5.72 2.06 11.36
C ARG A 122 5.70 3.27 12.28
#